data_AF-A0A2D7S3T0-F1
#
_entry.id   AF-A0A2D7S3T0-F1
#
_cell.length_a   1.000
_cell.length_b   1.000
_cell.length_c   1.000
_cell.angle_alpha   90.00
_cell.angle_beta   90.00
_cell.angle_gamma   90.00
#
_symmetry.space_group_name_H-M   'P 1'
#
loop_
_entity.id
_entity.type
_entity.pdbx_description
1 polymer ?
#
loop_
_entity_poly.entity_id
_entity_poly.type
_entity_poly.pdbx_seq_one_letter_code
_entity_poly.pdbx_strand_id
1 'polypeptide(L)'
;MVPHLTTALTGPLQSLERTILDNQTTIESWFRSVWRDVRVPFYASVDIRNSGYKIAPVDTNLFPSGFNNLNSSFESLCIHAAQMAIEHTQLPIDKILIIPENHTRNLFYLENIAALQSIIQKAGFEVRIGTYMEEITAPTKIELDSSKVVLLEPIYRDQDRILLKNFNPDLILLNNDLSGGLPEILKNIEQKITPPTSLGWSSRLKSGHFNFYQKVAREFAELIDIDPWLIDPMFRNCGKVDFM
;
A
#
# COMPACT_ATOMS: atom_id res chain seq x y z
N MET A 1 2.96 20.06 -19.18
CA MET A 1 3.95 20.71 -18.28
C MET A 1 4.22 19.73 -17.16
N VAL A 2 5.48 19.49 -16.80
CA VAL A 2 5.88 18.60 -15.69
C VAL A 2 6.57 19.43 -14.60
N PRO A 3 6.60 18.98 -13.34
CA PRO A 3 7.34 19.68 -12.28
C PRO A 3 8.84 19.76 -12.61
N HIS A 4 9.47 20.90 -12.31
CA HIS A 4 10.91 21.11 -12.43
C HIS A 4 11.47 21.64 -11.11
N LEU A 5 12.71 21.26 -10.78
CA LEU A 5 13.41 21.80 -9.63
C LEU A 5 13.69 23.30 -9.85
N THR A 6 13.31 24.12 -8.87
CA THR A 6 13.55 25.57 -8.86
C THR A 6 14.84 25.94 -8.11
N THR A 7 15.75 24.97 -7.93
CA THR A 7 17.04 25.13 -7.23
C THR A 7 18.21 24.95 -8.18
N ALA A 8 19.26 25.74 -8.00
CA ALA A 8 20.54 25.57 -8.70
C ALA A 8 21.45 24.52 -8.03
N LEU A 9 21.12 24.07 -6.81
CA LEU A 9 21.94 23.15 -6.02
C LEU A 9 21.49 21.71 -6.26
N THR A 10 21.95 21.12 -7.37
CA THR A 10 21.65 19.74 -7.78
C THR A 10 22.89 18.82 -7.79
N GLY A 11 24.06 19.33 -7.40
CA GLY A 11 25.31 18.58 -7.38
C GLY A 11 25.23 17.24 -6.61
N PRO A 12 24.77 17.23 -5.34
CA PRO A 12 24.64 15.98 -4.59
C PRO A 12 23.64 15.00 -5.23
N LEU A 13 22.53 15.49 -5.79
CA LEU A 13 21.58 14.65 -6.52
C LEU A 13 22.23 14.00 -7.75
N GLN A 14 22.97 14.76 -8.57
CA GLN A 14 23.65 14.22 -9.75
C GLN A 14 24.71 13.18 -9.39
N SER A 15 25.48 13.41 -8.32
CA SER A 15 26.45 12.44 -7.81
C SER A 15 25.77 11.15 -7.33
N LEU A 16 24.64 11.28 -6.61
CA LEU A 16 23.85 10.13 -6.16
C LEU A 16 23.27 9.35 -7.35
N GLU A 17 22.68 10.04 -8.32
CA GLU A 17 22.13 9.43 -9.55
C GLU A 17 23.20 8.66 -10.32
N ARG A 18 24.38 9.26 -10.52
CA ARG A 18 25.50 8.59 -11.18
C ARG A 18 25.92 7.33 -10.42
N THR A 19 26.04 7.41 -9.10
CA THR A 19 26.43 6.26 -8.27
C THR A 19 25.40 5.13 -8.35
N ILE A 20 24.10 5.46 -8.36
CA ILE A 20 23.02 4.47 -8.54
C ILE A 20 23.12 3.81 -9.93
N LEU A 21 23.33 4.60 -10.98
CA LEU A 21 23.45 4.09 -12.36
C LEU A 21 24.68 3.18 -12.53
N ASP A 22 25.82 3.59 -11.98
CA ASP A 22 27.07 2.82 -12.05
C ASP A 22 26.98 1.50 -11.26
N ASN A 23 26.07 1.40 -10.28
CA ASN A 23 25.85 0.21 -9.44
C ASN A 23 24.54 -0.54 -9.74
N GLN A 24 23.87 -0.28 -10.86
CA GLN A 24 22.53 -0.83 -11.15
C GLN A 24 22.45 -2.35 -10.96
N THR A 25 23.39 -3.12 -11.52
CA THR A 25 23.39 -4.59 -11.40
C THR A 25 23.54 -5.06 -9.95
N THR A 26 24.39 -4.39 -9.19
CA THR A 26 24.65 -4.68 -7.76
C THR A 26 23.38 -4.42 -6.95
N ILE A 27 22.73 -3.27 -7.17
CA ILE A 27 21.48 -2.88 -6.51
C ILE A 27 20.36 -3.89 -6.80
N GLU A 28 20.16 -4.24 -8.06
CA GLU A 28 19.13 -5.20 -8.47
C GLU A 28 19.38 -6.61 -7.90
N SER A 29 20.65 -7.02 -7.81
CA SER A 29 21.02 -8.29 -7.17
C SER A 29 20.74 -8.29 -5.67
N TRP A 30 21.05 -7.18 -4.99
CA TRP A 30 20.78 -7.02 -3.57
C TRP A 30 19.29 -7.06 -3.27
N PHE A 31 18.46 -6.30 -4.02
CA PHE A 31 17.01 -6.37 -3.88
C PHE A 31 16.49 -7.79 -4.06
N ARG A 32 16.86 -8.49 -5.14
CA ARG A 32 16.43 -9.89 -5.37
C ARG A 32 16.83 -10.83 -4.23
N SER A 33 17.96 -10.58 -3.56
CA SER A 33 18.37 -11.36 -2.38
C SER A 33 17.46 -11.04 -1.20
N VAL A 34 17.30 -9.76 -0.85
CA VAL A 34 16.48 -9.32 0.28
C VAL A 34 15.04 -9.81 0.13
N TRP A 35 14.45 -9.71 -1.06
CA TRP A 35 13.08 -10.13 -1.34
C TRP A 35 12.82 -11.64 -1.19
N ARG A 36 13.86 -12.48 -1.15
CA ARG A 36 13.71 -13.92 -0.85
C ARG A 36 13.53 -14.19 0.64
N ASP A 37 14.08 -13.30 1.47
CA ASP A 37 14.13 -13.48 2.92
C ASP A 37 13.03 -12.67 3.63
N VAL A 38 12.44 -11.69 2.97
CA VAL A 38 11.38 -10.84 3.53
C VAL A 38 10.05 -11.02 2.80
N ARG A 39 8.96 -10.94 3.57
CA ARG A 39 7.62 -10.96 3.00
C ARG A 39 7.20 -9.57 2.55
N VAL A 40 6.90 -9.44 1.26
CA VAL A 40 6.46 -8.19 0.63
C VAL A 40 4.97 -7.94 0.94
N PRO A 41 4.56 -6.70 1.25
CA PRO A 41 3.14 -6.37 1.29
C PRO A 41 2.51 -6.54 -0.10
N PHE A 42 1.20 -6.78 -0.15
CA PHE A 42 0.45 -6.89 -1.40
C PHE A 42 0.59 -5.63 -2.27
N TYR A 43 0.60 -4.47 -1.61
CA TYR A 43 0.83 -3.17 -2.22
C TYR A 43 1.42 -2.19 -1.20
N ALA A 44 1.93 -1.06 -1.68
CA ALA A 44 2.29 0.08 -0.85
C ALA A 44 2.41 1.32 -1.75
N SER A 45 2.29 2.51 -1.16
CA SER A 45 2.79 3.75 -1.75
C SER A 45 3.82 4.38 -0.83
N VAL A 46 4.80 5.07 -1.42
CA VAL A 46 5.86 5.77 -0.70
C VAL A 46 5.93 7.19 -1.23
N ASP A 47 5.72 8.16 -0.35
CA ASP A 47 5.90 9.56 -0.68
C ASP A 47 7.37 9.92 -0.56
N ILE A 48 7.94 10.51 -1.60
CA ILE A 48 9.35 10.91 -1.65
C ILE A 48 9.44 12.42 -1.82
N ARG A 49 10.42 13.04 -1.16
CA ARG A 49 10.79 14.43 -1.41
C ARG A 49 12.20 14.51 -1.99
N ASN A 50 12.34 15.28 -3.06
CA ASN A 50 13.61 15.63 -3.67
C ASN A 50 13.92 17.11 -3.41
N SER A 51 14.98 17.39 -2.64
CA SER A 51 15.43 18.75 -2.32
C SER A 51 16.62 19.23 -3.16
N GLY A 52 17.07 18.44 -4.16
CA GLY A 52 18.28 18.69 -4.94
C GLY A 52 19.58 18.28 -4.24
N TYR A 53 19.60 18.25 -2.91
CA TYR A 53 20.72 17.75 -2.10
C TYR A 53 20.41 16.46 -1.33
N LYS A 54 19.15 16.02 -1.31
CA LYS A 54 18.68 14.81 -0.61
C LYS A 54 17.42 14.29 -1.30
N ILE A 55 17.27 12.97 -1.36
CA ILE A 55 16.05 12.31 -1.83
C ILE A 55 15.66 11.23 -0.83
N ALA A 56 14.56 11.44 -0.12
CA ALA A 56 14.19 10.57 0.99
C ALA A 56 12.68 10.32 1.04
N PRO A 57 12.26 9.12 1.49
CA PRO A 57 10.87 8.86 1.77
C PRO A 57 10.43 9.65 3.01
N VAL A 58 9.20 10.16 2.96
CA VAL A 58 8.58 10.92 4.06
C VAL A 58 7.31 10.26 4.58
N ASP A 59 6.69 9.39 3.79
CA ASP A 59 5.58 8.55 4.22
C ASP A 59 5.62 7.19 3.53
N THR A 60 5.11 6.16 4.21
CA THR A 60 4.86 4.84 3.62
C THR A 60 3.48 4.40 4.06
N ASN A 61 2.60 4.26 3.08
CA ASN A 61 1.23 3.86 3.25
C ASN A 61 1.04 2.43 2.71
N LEU A 62 0.62 1.52 3.60
CA LEU A 62 0.27 0.15 3.24
C LEU A 62 -1.17 0.02 2.74
N PHE A 63 -1.95 1.09 2.74
CA PHE A 63 -3.34 1.16 2.28
C PHE A 63 -3.47 2.31 1.26
N PRO A 64 -2.74 2.27 0.13
CA PRO A 64 -2.71 3.36 -0.83
C PRO A 64 -4.11 3.64 -1.41
N SER A 65 -4.46 4.91 -1.49
CA SER A 65 -5.80 5.37 -1.88
C SER A 65 -5.82 6.22 -3.16
N GLY A 66 -4.89 5.94 -4.08
CA GLY A 66 -4.67 6.72 -5.30
C GLY A 66 -4.54 5.90 -6.59
N PHE A 67 -5.12 4.70 -6.66
CA PHE A 67 -5.02 3.84 -7.86
C PHE A 67 -5.62 4.50 -9.12
N ASN A 68 -6.60 5.38 -8.95
CA ASN A 68 -7.20 6.17 -10.04
C ASN A 68 -6.27 7.27 -10.59
N ASN A 69 -5.18 7.59 -9.91
CA ASN A 69 -4.18 8.57 -10.36
C ASN A 69 -3.06 7.94 -11.18
N LEU A 70 -3.02 6.60 -11.27
CA LEU A 70 -2.02 5.90 -12.08
C LEU A 70 -2.25 6.16 -13.57
N ASN A 71 -1.17 6.28 -14.33
CA ASN A 71 -1.25 6.49 -15.77
C ASN A 71 -1.79 5.23 -16.45
N SER A 72 -2.90 5.38 -17.18
CA SER A 72 -3.58 4.28 -17.87
C SER A 72 -2.71 3.52 -18.87
N SER A 73 -1.67 4.17 -19.42
CA SER A 73 -0.71 3.51 -20.33
C SER A 73 0.12 2.42 -19.65
N PHE A 74 0.16 2.39 -18.31
CA PHE A 74 0.86 1.36 -17.53
C PHE A 74 -0.07 0.32 -16.92
N GLU A 75 -1.35 0.27 -17.33
CA GLU A 75 -2.33 -0.66 -16.75
C GLU A 75 -1.87 -2.13 -16.85
N SER A 76 -1.24 -2.54 -17.95
CA SER A 76 -0.71 -3.89 -18.12
C SER A 76 0.36 -4.26 -17.08
N LEU A 77 1.19 -3.30 -16.67
CA LEU A 77 2.18 -3.48 -15.59
C LEU A 77 1.49 -3.64 -14.24
N CYS A 78 0.45 -2.84 -13.96
CA CYS A 78 -0.34 -2.96 -12.72
C CYS A 78 -1.03 -4.31 -12.62
N ILE A 79 -1.62 -4.79 -13.72
CA ILE A 79 -2.27 -6.11 -13.80
C ILE A 79 -1.24 -7.21 -13.49
N HIS A 80 -0.08 -7.18 -14.15
CA HIS A 80 0.96 -8.18 -13.92
C HIS A 80 1.49 -8.15 -12.48
N ALA A 81 1.71 -6.95 -11.91
CA ALA A 81 2.14 -6.80 -10.53
C ALA A 81 1.10 -7.36 -9.54
N ALA A 82 -0.20 -7.19 -9.80
CA ALA A 82 -1.25 -7.78 -8.97
C ALA A 82 -1.24 -9.31 -9.02
N GLN A 83 -1.03 -9.91 -10.20
CA GLN A 83 -0.88 -11.37 -10.35
C GLN A 83 0.29 -11.88 -9.51
N MET A 84 1.46 -11.26 -9.65
CA MET A 84 2.65 -11.61 -8.87
C MET A 84 2.41 -11.46 -7.37
N ALA A 85 1.78 -10.37 -6.92
CA ALA A 85 1.48 -10.14 -5.51
C ALA A 85 0.58 -11.25 -4.92
N ILE A 86 -0.37 -11.77 -5.71
CA ILE A 86 -1.24 -12.88 -5.32
C ILE A 86 -0.47 -14.20 -5.33
N GLU A 87 0.32 -14.49 -6.36
CA GLU A 87 1.15 -15.71 -6.42
C GLU A 87 2.16 -15.78 -5.28
N HIS A 88 2.75 -14.65 -4.89
CA HIS A 88 3.65 -14.56 -3.73
C HIS A 88 2.98 -14.92 -2.40
N THR A 89 1.64 -14.92 -2.34
CA THR A 89 0.93 -15.39 -1.13
C THR A 89 1.02 -16.91 -0.95
N GLN A 90 1.32 -17.66 -2.02
CA GLN A 90 1.36 -19.13 -2.10
C GLN A 90 0.05 -19.80 -1.68
N LEU A 91 -1.08 -19.10 -1.85
CA LEU A 91 -2.41 -19.63 -1.58
C LEU A 91 -3.21 -19.78 -2.89
N PRO A 92 -4.11 -20.78 -2.99
CA PRO A 92 -5.06 -20.87 -4.08
C PRO A 92 -6.13 -19.79 -3.89
N ILE A 93 -5.96 -18.65 -4.54
CA ILE A 93 -6.86 -17.50 -4.44
C ILE A 93 -7.55 -17.32 -5.78
N ASP A 94 -8.88 -17.44 -5.79
CA ASP A 94 -9.72 -17.12 -6.95
C ASP A 94 -10.65 -15.94 -6.63
N LYS A 95 -11.05 -15.80 -5.36
CA LYS A 95 -12.03 -14.82 -4.88
C LYS A 95 -11.42 -13.85 -3.88
N ILE A 96 -11.49 -12.56 -4.19
CA ILE A 96 -10.94 -11.48 -3.37
C ILE A 96 -12.05 -10.55 -2.90
N LEU A 97 -12.10 -10.31 -1.59
CA LEU A 97 -12.96 -9.30 -0.98
C LEU A 97 -12.15 -8.05 -0.67
N ILE A 98 -12.47 -6.93 -1.31
CA ILE A 98 -11.93 -5.62 -0.94
C ILE A 98 -12.79 -5.03 0.17
N ILE A 99 -12.15 -4.62 1.27
CA ILE A 99 -12.81 -3.85 2.34
C ILE A 99 -12.24 -2.41 2.30
N PRO A 100 -13.04 -1.41 1.88
CA PRO A 100 -12.61 -0.02 1.78
C PRO A 100 -12.75 0.71 3.13
N GLU A 101 -12.30 1.96 3.17
CA GLU A 101 -12.62 2.93 4.22
C GLU A 101 -14.12 3.12 4.37
N ASN A 102 -14.55 3.49 5.58
CA ASN A 102 -15.95 3.76 5.91
C ASN A 102 -16.40 5.14 5.41
N HIS A 103 -16.24 5.37 4.10
CA HIS A 103 -16.53 6.64 3.43
C HIS A 103 -17.30 6.40 2.14
N THR A 104 -18.58 6.78 2.13
CA THR A 104 -19.44 6.73 0.93
C THR A 104 -19.51 8.06 0.19
N ARG A 105 -19.12 9.17 0.83
CA ARG A 105 -19.26 10.53 0.29
C ARG A 105 -18.05 11.01 -0.50
N ASN A 106 -16.89 10.39 -0.30
CA ASN A 106 -15.67 10.76 -1.03
C ASN A 106 -15.62 10.00 -2.36
N LEU A 107 -16.19 10.61 -3.42
CA LEU A 107 -16.24 10.00 -4.74
C LEU A 107 -14.85 9.73 -5.32
N PHE A 108 -13.85 10.57 -5.04
CA PHE A 108 -12.46 10.33 -5.47
C PHE A 108 -11.87 9.07 -4.83
N TYR A 109 -12.21 8.79 -3.58
CA TYR A 109 -11.81 7.55 -2.93
C TYR A 109 -12.51 6.32 -3.54
N LEU A 110 -13.78 6.45 -3.92
CA LEU A 110 -14.49 5.37 -4.61
C LEU A 110 -13.96 5.14 -6.04
N GLU A 111 -13.48 6.19 -6.72
CA GLU A 111 -12.72 6.05 -7.97
C GLU A 111 -11.45 5.22 -7.78
N ASN A 112 -10.73 5.44 -6.68
CA ASN A 112 -9.59 4.61 -6.29
C ASN A 112 -10.01 3.14 -6.10
N ILE A 113 -11.11 2.88 -5.40
CA ILE A 113 -11.61 1.51 -5.18
C ILE A 113 -12.03 0.86 -6.50
N ALA A 114 -12.71 1.58 -7.39
CA ALA A 114 -13.10 1.09 -8.71
C ALA A 114 -11.86 0.77 -9.57
N ALA A 115 -10.82 1.61 -9.52
CA ALA A 115 -9.56 1.36 -10.21
C ALA A 115 -8.84 0.11 -9.67
N LEU A 116 -8.74 -0.03 -8.34
CA LEU A 116 -8.15 -1.20 -7.69
C LEU A 116 -8.91 -2.48 -8.04
N GLN A 117 -10.25 -2.47 -7.94
CA GLN A 117 -11.10 -3.59 -8.34
C GLN A 117 -10.87 -3.97 -9.80
N SER A 118 -10.86 -2.99 -10.71
CA SER A 118 -10.62 -3.21 -12.14
C SER A 118 -9.27 -3.87 -12.42
N ILE A 119 -8.19 -3.40 -11.78
CA ILE A 119 -6.85 -3.98 -11.94
C ILE A 119 -6.85 -5.46 -11.54
N ILE A 120 -7.42 -5.80 -10.39
CA ILE A 120 -7.43 -7.17 -9.86
C ILE A 120 -8.38 -8.07 -10.68
N GLN A 121 -9.52 -7.56 -11.14
CA GLN A 121 -10.41 -8.32 -12.03
C GLN A 121 -9.74 -8.63 -13.37
N LYS A 122 -9.07 -7.65 -13.97
CA LYS A 122 -8.29 -7.84 -15.21
C LYS A 122 -7.11 -8.80 -15.03
N ALA A 123 -6.61 -8.96 -13.80
CA ALA A 123 -5.61 -9.96 -13.44
C ALA A 123 -6.16 -11.40 -13.39
N GLY A 124 -7.48 -11.59 -13.48
CA GLY A 124 -8.13 -12.90 -13.60
C GLY A 124 -8.90 -13.36 -12.36
N PHE A 125 -9.10 -12.50 -11.36
CA PHE A 125 -9.73 -12.87 -10.09
C PHE A 125 -11.18 -12.37 -9.98
N GLU A 126 -12.02 -13.09 -9.24
CA GLU A 126 -13.36 -12.63 -8.89
C GLU A 126 -13.27 -11.66 -7.72
N VAL A 127 -13.64 -10.40 -7.92
CA VAL A 127 -13.48 -9.34 -6.91
C VAL A 127 -14.82 -8.71 -6.55
N ARG A 128 -15.13 -8.68 -5.26
CA ARG A 128 -16.29 -7.97 -4.69
C ARG A 128 -15.85 -6.99 -3.62
N ILE A 129 -16.70 -6.00 -3.34
CA ILE A 129 -16.41 -4.95 -2.37
C ILE A 129 -17.39 -5.09 -1.21
N GLY A 130 -16.83 -5.32 -0.02
CA GLY A 130 -17.58 -5.51 1.21
C GLY A 130 -17.45 -4.32 2.14
N THR A 131 -18.50 -4.03 2.89
CA THR A 131 -18.51 -3.01 3.94
C THR A 131 -19.12 -3.54 5.23
N TYR A 132 -18.63 -3.04 6.36
CA TYR A 132 -19.21 -3.24 7.69
C TYR A 132 -19.88 -1.97 8.24
N MET A 133 -20.15 -0.99 7.38
CA MET A 133 -20.93 0.21 7.73
C MET A 133 -22.38 -0.17 8.07
N GLU A 134 -22.84 0.22 9.25
CA GLU A 134 -24.18 -0.14 9.76
C GLU A 134 -25.31 0.43 8.90
N GLU A 135 -25.08 1.56 8.23
CA GLU A 135 -26.06 2.21 7.34
C GLU A 135 -26.29 1.47 6.02
N ILE A 136 -25.38 0.57 5.61
CA ILE A 136 -25.53 -0.23 4.38
C ILE A 136 -26.03 -1.61 4.77
N THR A 137 -27.34 -1.84 4.67
CA THR A 137 -27.98 -3.13 5.00
C THR A 137 -28.30 -3.99 3.77
N ALA A 138 -28.10 -3.45 2.56
CA ALA A 138 -28.31 -4.14 1.30
C ALA A 138 -27.28 -3.68 0.25
N PRO A 139 -27.03 -4.50 -0.81
CA PRO A 139 -26.14 -4.12 -1.90
C PRO A 139 -26.50 -2.73 -2.46
N THR A 140 -25.58 -1.78 -2.32
CA THR A 140 -25.77 -0.37 -2.64
C THR A 140 -24.88 0.01 -3.80
N LYS A 141 -25.49 0.46 -4.89
CA LYS A 141 -24.77 0.95 -6.08
C LYS A 141 -24.44 2.43 -5.90
N ILE A 142 -23.21 2.78 -6.19
CA ILE A 142 -22.74 4.16 -6.23
C ILE A 142 -22.17 4.42 -7.61
N GLU A 143 -22.78 5.36 -8.33
CA GLU A 143 -22.31 5.83 -9.63
C GLU A 143 -21.21 6.88 -9.42
N LEU A 144 -20.13 6.77 -10.20
CA LEU A 144 -18.98 7.66 -10.11
C LEU A 144 -18.92 8.60 -11.33
N ASP A 145 -18.20 9.71 -11.18
CA ASP A 145 -18.06 10.71 -12.25
C ASP A 145 -17.41 10.12 -13.51
N SER A 146 -16.55 9.09 -13.37
CA SER A 146 -15.99 8.34 -14.52
C SER A 146 -16.98 7.40 -15.21
N SER A 147 -18.26 7.40 -14.83
CA SER A 147 -19.30 6.45 -15.26
C SER A 147 -19.06 5.00 -14.83
N LYS A 148 -18.08 4.76 -13.95
CA LYS A 148 -17.93 3.47 -13.26
C LYS A 148 -18.98 3.34 -12.16
N VAL A 149 -19.20 2.11 -11.72
CA VAL A 149 -20.11 1.79 -10.61
C VAL A 149 -19.38 0.98 -9.57
N VAL A 150 -19.46 1.41 -8.32
CA VAL A 150 -19.05 0.61 -7.16
C VAL A 150 -20.29 -0.01 -6.53
N LEU A 151 -20.29 -1.33 -6.38
CA LEU A 151 -21.32 -2.05 -5.63
C LEU A 151 -20.77 -2.37 -4.24
N LEU A 152 -21.24 -1.65 -3.22
CA LEU A 152 -20.91 -1.92 -1.82
C LEU A 152 -21.89 -2.92 -1.24
N GLU A 153 -21.38 -3.97 -0.62
CA GLU A 153 -22.21 -5.04 -0.08
C GLU A 153 -21.96 -5.25 1.41
N PRO A 154 -23.02 -5.41 2.22
CA PRO A 154 -22.86 -5.69 3.65
C PRO A 154 -22.18 -7.04 3.83
N ILE A 155 -21.04 -7.03 4.51
CA ILE A 155 -20.38 -8.26 4.94
C ILE A 155 -21.11 -8.83 6.15
N TYR A 156 -21.13 -10.15 6.25
CA TYR A 156 -21.54 -10.83 7.47
C TYR A 156 -20.47 -11.84 7.88
N ARG A 157 -20.45 -12.12 9.17
CA ARG A 157 -19.56 -13.13 9.73
C ARG A 157 -20.35 -14.41 9.97
N ASP A 158 -19.86 -15.50 9.42
CA ASP A 158 -20.31 -16.85 9.74
C ASP A 158 -19.15 -17.58 10.41
N GLN A 159 -19.30 -17.88 11.69
CA GLN A 159 -18.23 -18.42 12.55
C GLN A 159 -16.96 -17.55 12.49
N ASP A 160 -15.86 -18.05 11.95
CA ASP A 160 -14.58 -17.38 11.79
C ASP A 160 -14.33 -16.92 10.34
N ARG A 161 -15.38 -16.78 9.53
CA ARG A 161 -15.27 -16.34 8.13
C ARG A 161 -16.12 -15.11 7.84
N ILE A 162 -15.58 -14.22 7.02
CA ILE A 162 -16.26 -13.07 6.41
C ILE A 162 -16.78 -13.47 5.05
N LEU A 163 -18.08 -13.25 4.84
CA LEU A 163 -18.80 -13.67 3.66
C LEU A 163 -19.64 -12.52 3.09
N LEU A 164 -19.99 -12.68 1.81
CA LEU A 164 -21.04 -11.93 1.14
C LEU A 164 -22.12 -12.91 0.66
N LYS A 165 -23.26 -12.39 0.18
CA LYS A 165 -24.33 -13.23 -0.36
C LYS A 165 -23.80 -14.04 -1.55
N ASN A 166 -23.81 -15.37 -1.44
CA ASN A 166 -23.30 -16.31 -2.43
C ASN A 166 -21.80 -16.12 -2.79
N PHE A 167 -21.00 -15.57 -1.88
CA PHE A 167 -19.57 -15.34 -2.13
C PHE A 167 -18.76 -15.53 -0.86
N ASN A 168 -17.83 -16.49 -0.92
CA ASN A 168 -16.87 -16.82 0.14
C ASN A 168 -15.47 -16.49 -0.39
N PRO A 169 -14.84 -15.39 0.05
CA PRO A 169 -13.53 -14.98 -0.43
C PRO A 169 -12.41 -15.86 0.13
N ASP A 170 -11.36 -16.05 -0.68
CA ASP A 170 -10.12 -16.73 -0.28
C ASP A 170 -9.14 -15.74 0.37
N LEU A 171 -9.20 -14.47 -0.07
CA LEU A 171 -8.37 -13.37 0.43
C LEU A 171 -9.22 -12.14 0.74
N ILE A 172 -8.94 -11.50 1.88
CA ILE A 172 -9.49 -10.20 2.24
C ILE A 172 -8.39 -9.14 2.05
N LEU A 173 -8.61 -8.23 1.10
CA LEU A 173 -7.74 -7.09 0.82
C LEU A 173 -8.30 -5.84 1.51
N LEU A 174 -7.63 -5.37 2.56
CA LEU A 174 -7.98 -4.12 3.22
C LEU A 174 -7.44 -2.96 2.42
N ASN A 175 -8.31 -2.04 1.98
CA ASN A 175 -7.95 -0.67 1.62
C ASN A 175 -8.47 0.32 2.68
N ASN A 176 -8.51 -0.16 3.92
CA ASN A 176 -8.91 0.54 5.14
C ASN A 176 -7.76 0.48 6.13
N ASP A 177 -7.27 1.61 6.61
CA ASP A 177 -6.10 1.73 7.47
C ASP A 177 -6.34 1.32 8.94
N LEU A 178 -7.60 1.04 9.29
CA LEU A 178 -8.05 0.69 10.64
C LEU A 178 -7.65 1.74 11.69
N SER A 179 -7.67 3.02 11.32
CA SER A 179 -7.39 4.17 12.18
C SER A 179 -8.31 4.24 13.39
N GLY A 180 -9.57 3.82 13.25
CA GLY A 180 -10.54 3.67 14.35
C GLY A 180 -10.32 2.44 15.24
N GLY A 181 -9.28 1.64 14.97
CA GLY A 181 -9.04 0.34 15.61
C GLY A 181 -9.56 -0.84 14.77
N LEU A 182 -9.17 -2.06 15.15
CA LEU A 182 -9.60 -3.29 14.48
C LEU A 182 -11.06 -3.63 14.83
N PRO A 183 -12.01 -3.62 13.88
CA PRO A 183 -13.40 -3.97 14.12
C PRO A 183 -13.57 -5.41 14.61
N GLU A 184 -14.53 -5.64 15.52
CA GLU A 184 -14.81 -6.99 16.07
C GLU A 184 -15.07 -8.03 14.99
N ILE A 185 -15.76 -7.63 13.90
CA ILE A 185 -16.08 -8.52 12.80
C ILE A 185 -14.81 -9.12 12.16
N LEU A 186 -13.71 -8.38 12.12
CA LEU A 186 -12.44 -8.79 11.50
C LEU A 186 -11.47 -9.51 12.47
N LYS A 187 -11.84 -9.69 13.74
CA LYS A 187 -10.99 -10.36 14.73
C LYS A 187 -11.09 -11.87 14.63
N ASN A 188 -9.96 -12.57 14.73
CA ASN A 188 -9.89 -14.04 14.78
C ASN A 188 -10.66 -14.70 13.63
N ILE A 189 -10.38 -14.27 12.40
CA ILE A 189 -10.95 -14.88 11.20
C ILE A 189 -9.92 -15.82 10.55
N GLU A 190 -10.42 -16.89 9.94
CA GLU A 190 -9.62 -17.92 9.25
C GLU A 190 -8.97 -17.37 7.97
N GLN A 191 -9.71 -16.52 7.25
CA GLN A 191 -9.27 -15.98 5.96
C GLN A 191 -8.07 -15.04 6.14
N LYS A 192 -7.16 -15.11 5.19
CA LYS A 192 -6.00 -14.24 5.16
C LYS A 192 -6.44 -12.80 4.90
N ILE A 193 -6.04 -11.90 5.79
CA ILE A 193 -6.17 -10.46 5.60
C ILE A 193 -4.83 -9.89 5.16
N THR A 194 -4.83 -9.07 4.11
CA THR A 194 -3.65 -8.31 3.66
C THR A 194 -3.99 -6.84 3.43
N PRO A 195 -3.13 -5.89 3.82
CA PRO A 195 -2.02 -6.06 4.77
C PRO A 195 -2.47 -6.67 6.11
N PRO A 196 -1.59 -7.33 6.88
CA PRO A 196 -1.94 -7.88 8.19
C PRO A 196 -2.54 -6.81 9.11
N THR A 197 -3.60 -7.14 9.84
CA THR A 197 -4.31 -6.22 10.74
C THR A 197 -3.43 -5.67 11.87
N SER A 198 -2.36 -6.40 12.23
CA SER A 198 -1.33 -5.93 13.17
C SER A 198 -0.52 -4.73 12.65
N LEU A 199 -0.57 -4.45 11.35
CA LEU A 199 0.06 -3.29 10.72
C LEU A 199 -0.91 -2.12 10.50
N GLY A 200 -2.12 -2.18 11.07
CA GLY A 200 -3.06 -1.06 11.06
C GLY A 200 -2.48 0.19 11.74
N TRP A 201 -3.06 1.36 11.43
CA TRP A 201 -2.57 2.64 11.94
C TRP A 201 -2.52 2.70 13.47
N SER A 202 -3.49 2.10 14.14
CA SER A 202 -3.62 2.10 15.60
C SER A 202 -2.55 1.27 16.34
N SER A 203 -1.88 0.33 15.67
CA SER A 203 -0.86 -0.55 16.27
C SER A 203 0.58 -0.22 15.86
N ARG A 204 0.79 0.60 14.82
CA ARG A 204 2.11 0.94 14.29
C ARG A 204 2.71 2.16 14.99
N LEU A 205 3.86 1.98 15.65
CA LEU A 205 4.69 3.10 16.09
C LEU A 205 5.53 3.63 14.92
N LYS A 206 5.33 4.90 14.53
CA LYS A 206 6.14 5.58 13.50
C LYS A 206 7.65 5.49 13.79
N SER A 207 8.03 5.58 15.06
CA SER A 207 9.43 5.43 15.50
C SER A 207 10.02 4.06 15.18
N GLY A 208 9.22 2.99 15.26
CA GLY A 208 9.63 1.65 14.86
C GLY A 208 9.93 1.57 13.37
N HIS A 209 9.06 2.15 12.53
CA HIS A 209 9.28 2.21 11.09
C HIS A 209 10.59 2.94 10.73
N PHE A 210 10.86 4.11 11.31
CA PHE A 210 12.09 4.85 11.04
C PHE A 210 13.35 4.06 11.46
N ASN A 211 13.28 3.30 12.56
CA ASN A 211 14.38 2.43 12.97
C ASN A 211 14.65 1.30 11.96
N PHE A 212 13.60 0.69 11.38
CA PHE A 212 13.77 -0.31 10.32
C PHE A 212 14.32 0.32 9.04
N TYR A 213 13.76 1.46 8.62
CA TYR A 213 14.21 2.16 7.43
C TYR A 213 15.69 2.57 7.53
N GLN A 214 16.11 3.13 8.67
CA GLN A 214 17.51 3.50 8.91
C GLN A 214 18.48 2.32 8.76
N LYS A 215 18.10 1.11 9.20
CA LYS A 215 18.93 -0.09 9.00
C LYS A 215 19.10 -0.40 7.52
N VAL A 216 17.99 -0.46 6.78
CA VAL A 216 17.98 -0.73 5.34
C VAL A 216 18.75 0.35 4.58
N ALA A 217 18.58 1.62 4.93
CA ALA A 217 19.28 2.74 4.31
C ALA A 217 20.79 2.68 4.55
N ARG A 218 21.24 2.26 5.74
CA ARG A 218 22.68 2.06 6.03
C ARG A 218 23.26 0.91 5.24
N GLU A 219 22.60 -0.25 5.25
CA GLU A 219 23.04 -1.42 4.47
C GLU A 219 23.13 -1.10 2.97
N PHE A 220 22.13 -0.39 2.45
CA PHE A 220 22.13 0.05 1.05
C PHE A 220 23.22 1.09 0.78
N ALA A 221 23.45 2.04 1.69
CA ALA A 221 24.48 3.06 1.54
C ALA A 221 25.89 2.46 1.53
N GLU A 222 26.14 1.47 2.39
CA GLU A 222 27.40 0.70 2.42
C GLU A 222 27.61 -0.11 1.13
N LEU A 223 26.54 -0.66 0.55
CA LEU A 223 26.60 -1.45 -0.69
C LEU A 223 27.13 -0.64 -1.90
N ILE A 224 26.77 0.64 -1.99
CA ILE A 224 27.08 1.49 -3.14
C ILE A 224 27.98 2.70 -2.80
N ASP A 225 28.55 2.71 -1.60
CA ASP A 225 29.48 3.75 -1.11
C ASP A 225 28.91 5.19 -1.20
N ILE A 226 27.73 5.40 -0.61
CA ILE A 226 27.12 6.73 -0.46
C ILE A 226 26.98 7.13 1.00
N ASP A 227 26.85 8.44 1.27
CA ASP A 227 26.42 8.90 2.59
C ASP A 227 24.94 8.52 2.82
N PRO A 228 24.61 7.71 3.86
CA PRO A 228 23.22 7.33 4.15
C PRO A 228 22.33 8.54 4.42
N TRP A 229 22.87 9.69 4.83
CA TRP A 229 22.10 10.91 4.98
C TRP A 229 21.45 11.37 3.67
N LEU A 230 21.94 10.99 2.50
CA LEU A 230 21.32 11.36 1.22
C LEU A 230 19.95 10.70 1.01
N ILE A 231 19.64 9.63 1.76
CA ILE A 231 18.40 8.86 1.64
C ILE A 231 17.64 8.66 2.96
N ASP A 232 18.28 8.82 4.12
CA ASP A 232 17.68 8.64 5.45
C ASP A 232 17.48 9.96 6.21
N PRO A 233 16.25 10.41 6.49
CA PRO A 233 16.00 11.54 7.38
C PRO A 233 16.41 11.22 8.82
N MET A 234 17.11 12.14 9.48
CA MET A 234 17.44 11.96 10.90
C MET A 234 16.17 12.03 11.75
N PHE A 235 15.99 11.04 12.64
CA PHE A 235 14.86 10.94 13.54
C PHE A 235 15.31 10.64 14.97
N ARG A 236 14.55 11.11 15.96
CA ARG A 236 14.73 10.76 17.37
C ARG A 236 13.38 10.69 18.07
N ASN A 237 13.20 9.66 18.90
CA ASN A 237 12.06 9.53 19.80
C ASN A 237 12.42 10.11 21.18
N CYS A 238 11.56 10.97 21.74
CA CYS A 238 11.73 11.54 23.09
C CYS A 238 10.88 10.87 24.18
N GLY A 239 10.06 9.89 23.84
CA GLY A 239 9.15 9.22 24.77
C GLY A 239 7.83 9.97 24.95
N LYS A 240 7.20 9.82 26.12
CA LYS A 240 5.93 10.48 26.44
C LYS A 240 6.19 11.95 26.79
N VAL A 241 5.39 12.85 26.22
CA VAL A 241 5.40 14.29 26.49
C VAL A 241 4.00 14.68 26.94
N ASP A 242 3.90 15.50 27.97
CA ASP A 242 2.64 16.15 28.36
C ASP A 242 2.50 17.45 27.55
N PHE A 243 1.40 17.59 26.80
CA PHE A 243 1.11 18.75 25.96
C PHE A 243 0.06 19.69 26.58
N MET A 244 -0.39 19.39 27.81
CA MET A 244 -1.28 20.27 28.57
C MET A 244 -0.57 21.53 29.07
#